data_AF-A0A8M3AS53-F1
#
_entry.id   AF-A0A8M3AS53-F1
#
_cell.length_a   1.000
_cell.length_b   1.000
_cell.length_c   1.000
_cell.angle_alpha   90.00
_cell.angle_beta   90.00
_cell.angle_gamma   90.00
#
_symmetry.space_group_name_H-M   'P 1'
#
loop_
_entity.id
_entity.type
_entity.pdbx_description
1 polymer ?
#
loop_
_entity_poly.entity_id
_entity_poly.type
_entity_poly.pdbx_seq_one_letter_code
_entity_poly.pdbx_strand_id
1 'polypeptide(L)'
;MAIRDERYTHVQEFHIWSLSFKQTDVVELCFLMERRGTTVYPFRLLELLDCRLSEWSMKRLGKALATSYLTTLCLDYTLVGQEGLKGLLSGGLGSGQICSLSLCYCGLGSWSGTLLASLLTNGPVRELYINGNDLQCEGAIELLRPVAENSQKLAEIQNSTTSIKDETEAISQRNNITSSRRKKAKKKGKKTKKKSEKSKSGPDSSGGPRLEKLHMFDNSIDNSGTEGPSQLAQFLELLCILVKFSSQLTELDLGENHIGEDGGKMISEALRERQAAKLPSIKIEVSTRMSTETFGAILRSAKELKSGKKKRRAKGKMK
;
A
#
# COMPACT_ATOMS: atom_id res chain seq x y z
N MET A 1 14.47 31.61 -15.06
CA MET A 1 13.39 32.37 -14.38
C MET A 1 12.81 31.43 -13.36
N ALA A 2 13.22 31.58 -12.10
CA ALA A 2 13.13 30.49 -11.12
C ALA A 2 11.78 30.54 -10.39
N ILE A 3 11.19 29.39 -10.09
CA ILE A 3 9.97 29.22 -9.28
C ILE A 3 10.00 30.06 -7.98
N ARG A 4 11.22 30.32 -7.48
CA ARG A 4 11.49 31.13 -6.29
C ARG A 4 11.29 32.63 -6.51
N ASP A 5 11.61 33.14 -7.70
CA ASP A 5 11.50 34.55 -8.04
C ASP A 5 10.02 34.96 -8.11
N GLU A 6 9.19 34.11 -8.72
CA GLU A 6 7.74 34.31 -8.87
C GLU A 6 6.92 33.87 -7.65
N ARG A 7 7.56 33.29 -6.63
CA ARG A 7 6.92 32.81 -5.38
C ARG A 7 5.65 32.00 -5.63
N TYR A 8 5.74 30.93 -6.40
CA TYR A 8 4.61 30.02 -6.63
C TYR A 8 4.24 29.18 -5.38
N THR A 9 3.81 29.82 -4.29
CA THR A 9 3.60 29.22 -2.96
C THR A 9 2.32 28.40 -2.83
N HIS A 10 1.50 28.34 -3.87
CA HIS A 10 0.25 27.57 -3.88
C HIS A 10 0.37 26.23 -4.63
N VAL A 11 1.47 26.01 -5.36
CA VAL A 11 1.65 24.81 -6.17
C VAL A 11 1.71 23.57 -5.28
N GLN A 12 0.92 22.56 -5.64
CA GLN A 12 0.81 21.29 -4.91
C GLN A 12 1.55 20.16 -5.61
N GLU A 13 1.75 20.24 -6.92
CA GLU A 13 2.23 19.13 -7.73
C GLU A 13 3.37 19.60 -8.61
N PHE A 14 4.42 18.79 -8.70
CA PHE A 14 5.59 19.09 -9.50
C PHE A 14 5.93 17.92 -10.40
N HIS A 15 5.79 18.13 -11.71
CA HIS A 15 5.96 17.10 -12.75
C HIS A 15 7.14 17.44 -13.62
N ILE A 16 8.09 16.53 -13.73
CA ILE A 16 9.30 16.69 -14.53
C ILE A 16 9.54 15.39 -15.29
N TRP A 17 9.56 15.46 -16.62
CA TRP A 17 9.57 14.29 -17.48
C TRP A 17 10.74 14.32 -18.46
N SER A 18 11.37 13.16 -18.68
CA SER A 18 12.42 12.95 -19.69
C SER A 18 13.57 13.96 -19.61
N LEU A 19 13.94 14.38 -18.39
CA LEU A 19 15.06 15.28 -18.14
C LEU A 19 16.26 14.52 -17.55
N SER A 20 17.45 14.84 -18.06
CA SER A 20 18.71 14.45 -17.44
C SER A 20 19.14 15.53 -16.46
N PHE A 21 19.04 15.26 -15.16
CA PHE A 21 19.41 16.22 -14.13
C PHE A 21 20.94 16.34 -14.02
N LYS A 22 21.43 17.57 -13.99
CA LYS A 22 22.76 17.85 -13.42
C LYS A 22 22.66 17.86 -11.90
N GLN A 23 23.79 17.70 -11.24
CA GLN A 23 23.86 17.71 -9.79
C GLN A 23 23.30 19.00 -9.17
N THR A 24 23.53 20.14 -9.82
CA THR A 24 22.99 21.45 -9.43
C THR A 24 21.47 21.48 -9.46
N ASP A 25 20.88 20.91 -10.51
CA ASP A 25 19.43 20.90 -10.72
C ASP A 25 18.73 20.10 -9.61
N VAL A 26 19.32 18.96 -9.21
CA VAL A 26 18.82 18.16 -8.09
C VAL A 26 18.90 18.91 -6.77
N VAL A 27 19.99 19.65 -6.54
CA VAL A 27 20.15 20.45 -5.32
C VAL A 27 19.10 21.55 -5.23
N GLU A 28 18.88 22.27 -6.34
CA GLU A 28 17.88 23.34 -6.40
C GLU A 28 16.47 22.79 -6.21
N LEU A 29 16.14 21.69 -6.89
CA LEU A 29 14.88 20.98 -6.69
C LEU A 29 14.70 20.58 -5.22
N CYS A 30 15.70 19.94 -4.62
CA CYS A 30 15.63 19.53 -3.22
C CYS A 30 15.43 20.71 -2.27
N PHE A 31 16.17 21.82 -2.46
CA PHE A 31 15.99 23.02 -1.64
C PHE A 31 14.61 23.65 -1.78
N LEU A 32 14.01 23.56 -2.97
CA LEU A 32 12.66 24.06 -3.20
C LEU A 32 11.61 23.28 -2.38
N MET A 33 11.85 21.98 -2.14
CA MET A 33 10.89 21.07 -1.50
C MET A 33 11.09 20.93 0.01
N GLU A 34 12.30 21.20 0.49
CA GLU A 34 12.61 21.18 1.92
C GLU A 34 11.84 22.28 2.65
N ARG A 35 11.31 21.95 3.84
CA ARG A 35 10.72 22.92 4.77
C ARG A 35 11.79 23.73 5.50
N ARG A 36 12.83 24.15 4.78
CA ARG A 36 14.00 24.85 5.30
C ARG A 36 14.14 26.15 4.53
N GLY A 37 13.66 27.24 5.11
CA GLY A 37 13.75 28.56 4.49
C GLY A 37 12.62 29.49 4.90
N THR A 38 12.71 30.73 4.41
CA THR A 38 11.72 31.79 4.65
C THR A 38 10.45 31.62 3.82
N THR A 39 10.57 31.00 2.64
CA THR A 39 9.44 30.70 1.74
C THR A 39 9.22 29.21 1.72
N VAL A 40 7.98 28.80 1.98
CA VAL A 40 7.57 27.41 2.05
C VAL A 40 6.74 27.07 0.82
N TYR A 41 7.10 25.98 0.15
CA TYR A 41 6.34 25.46 -0.98
C TYR A 41 5.64 24.16 -0.57
N PRO A 42 4.29 24.13 -0.55
CA PRO A 42 3.52 23.03 0.00
C PRO A 42 3.31 21.88 -1.01
N PHE A 43 4.37 21.47 -1.74
CA PHE A 43 4.26 20.37 -2.68
C PHE A 43 3.85 19.07 -1.97
N ARG A 44 2.83 18.42 -2.51
CA ARG A 44 2.29 17.12 -2.09
C ARG A 44 2.76 16.00 -3.00
N LEU A 45 2.98 16.29 -4.28
CA LEU A 45 3.38 15.31 -5.28
C LEU A 45 4.63 15.77 -6.01
N LEU A 46 5.59 14.84 -6.12
CA LEU A 46 6.71 14.95 -7.04
C LEU A 46 6.69 13.77 -8.00
N GLU A 47 6.71 14.09 -9.29
CA GLU A 47 6.82 13.12 -10.36
C GLU A 47 8.07 13.42 -11.19
N LEU A 48 9.02 12.47 -11.16
CA LEU A 48 10.22 12.45 -11.99
C LEU A 48 10.11 11.25 -12.95
N LEU A 49 9.37 11.45 -14.04
CA LEU A 49 9.13 10.41 -15.05
C LEU A 49 10.34 10.32 -15.98
N ASP A 50 10.89 9.13 -16.19
CA ASP A 50 11.98 8.91 -17.17
C ASP A 50 13.16 9.88 -16.98
N CYS A 51 13.51 10.15 -15.72
CA CYS A 51 14.55 11.10 -15.36
C CYS A 51 15.85 10.39 -15.01
N ARG A 52 16.99 10.87 -15.52
CA ARG A 52 18.29 10.28 -15.16
C ARG A 52 18.78 10.86 -13.85
N LEU A 53 18.76 10.02 -12.80
CA LEU A 53 19.25 10.36 -11.46
C LEU A 53 20.45 9.47 -11.13
N SER A 54 21.56 10.10 -10.72
CA SER A 54 22.70 9.36 -10.15
C SER A 54 22.38 8.84 -8.75
N GLU A 55 23.16 7.88 -8.25
CA GLU A 55 23.04 7.40 -6.86
C GLU A 55 23.14 8.53 -5.83
N TRP A 56 24.04 9.50 -6.08
CA TRP A 56 24.15 10.69 -5.25
C TRP A 56 22.86 11.52 -5.28
N SER A 57 22.25 11.67 -6.45
CA SER A 57 21.01 12.40 -6.64
C SER A 57 19.86 11.76 -5.87
N MET A 58 19.76 10.42 -5.92
CA MET A 58 18.80 9.65 -5.14
C MET A 58 18.99 9.84 -3.62
N LYS A 59 20.23 9.79 -3.14
CA LYS A 59 20.53 10.04 -1.72
C LYS A 59 20.21 11.48 -1.30
N ARG A 60 20.50 12.46 -2.16
CA ARG A 60 20.18 13.88 -1.90
C ARG A 60 18.67 14.11 -1.89
N LEU A 61 17.95 13.48 -2.81
CA LEU A 61 16.49 13.49 -2.88
C LEU A 61 15.90 12.89 -1.61
N GLY A 62 16.34 11.69 -1.20
CA GLY A 62 15.88 11.05 0.04
C GLY A 62 15.94 11.98 1.26
N LYS A 63 17.05 12.71 1.43
CA LYS A 63 17.21 13.73 2.49
C LYS A 63 16.19 14.86 2.43
N ALA A 64 15.88 15.31 1.22
CA ALA A 64 14.87 16.35 1.03
C ALA A 64 13.48 15.84 1.42
N LEU A 65 13.13 14.62 1.00
CA LEU A 65 11.83 14.00 1.26
C LEU A 65 11.50 13.96 2.75
N ALA A 66 12.47 13.59 3.59
CA ALA A 66 12.33 13.51 5.05
C ALA A 66 11.90 14.83 5.71
N THR A 67 12.19 15.95 5.06
CA THR A 67 11.86 17.29 5.57
C THR A 67 10.92 18.07 4.66
N SER A 68 10.26 17.39 3.72
CA SER A 68 9.32 17.98 2.77
C SER A 68 7.86 17.89 3.23
N TYR A 69 6.96 18.42 2.41
CA TYR A 69 5.50 18.28 2.55
C TYR A 69 4.90 17.17 1.69
N LEU A 70 5.75 16.42 0.99
CA LEU A 70 5.33 15.45 0.00
C LEU A 70 4.67 14.25 0.66
N THR A 71 3.59 13.81 0.04
CA THR A 71 2.88 12.58 0.36
C THR A 71 2.97 11.55 -0.76
N THR A 72 3.33 11.98 -1.97
CA THR A 72 3.43 11.15 -3.16
C THR A 72 4.74 11.38 -3.88
N LEU A 73 5.44 10.29 -4.21
CA LEU A 73 6.63 10.29 -5.03
C LEU A 73 6.46 9.28 -6.18
N CYS A 74 6.63 9.75 -7.41
CA CYS A 74 6.66 8.92 -8.60
C CYS A 74 8.04 9.06 -9.27
N LEU A 75 8.74 7.94 -9.45
CA LEU A 75 10.01 7.87 -10.16
C LEU A 75 9.93 6.91 -11.35
N ASP A 76 8.73 6.69 -11.90
CA ASP A 76 8.50 5.71 -12.95
C ASP A 76 9.44 5.92 -14.14
N TYR A 77 9.90 4.81 -14.73
CA TYR A 77 10.91 4.77 -15.80
C TYR A 77 12.27 5.37 -15.44
N THR A 78 12.52 5.70 -14.17
CA THR A 78 13.87 6.06 -13.69
C THR A 78 14.60 4.82 -13.21
N LEU A 79 15.78 4.54 -13.76
CA LEU A 79 16.58 3.39 -13.31
C LEU A 79 17.00 3.57 -11.84
N VAL A 80 16.55 2.65 -10.98
CA VAL A 80 16.87 2.64 -9.56
C VAL A 80 17.71 1.41 -9.23
N GLY A 81 19.03 1.58 -9.26
CA GLY A 81 19.96 0.56 -8.76
C GLY A 81 19.90 0.40 -7.24
N GLN A 82 20.54 -0.65 -6.73
CA GLN A 82 20.53 -0.99 -5.30
C GLN A 82 21.03 0.15 -4.40
N GLU A 83 22.12 0.80 -4.77
CA GLU A 83 22.66 1.94 -4.01
C GLU A 83 21.78 3.19 -4.12
N GLY A 84 21.10 3.37 -5.25
CA GLY A 84 20.08 4.41 -5.43
C GLY A 84 18.90 4.21 -4.47
N LEU A 85 18.34 2.99 -4.40
CA LEU A 85 17.25 2.68 -3.48
C LEU A 85 17.68 2.82 -2.02
N LYS A 86 18.85 2.26 -1.63
CA LYS A 86 19.43 2.47 -0.29
C LYS A 86 19.64 3.97 0.01
N GLY A 87 20.04 4.75 -0.98
CA GLY A 87 20.20 6.20 -0.89
C GLY A 87 18.87 6.90 -0.54
N LEU A 88 17.78 6.54 -1.22
CA LEU A 88 16.44 7.06 -0.92
C LEU A 88 16.00 6.68 0.49
N LEU A 89 16.19 5.41 0.88
CA LEU A 89 15.83 4.89 2.20
C LEU A 89 16.59 5.58 3.33
N SER A 90 17.91 5.56 3.27
CA SER A 90 18.80 6.18 4.27
C SER A 90 18.67 7.71 4.31
N GLY A 91 18.23 8.32 3.21
CA GLY A 91 17.89 9.74 3.15
C GLY A 91 16.65 10.10 3.98
N GLY A 92 15.82 9.13 4.35
CA GLY A 92 14.64 9.36 5.18
C GLY A 92 13.31 9.28 4.43
N LEU A 93 13.27 8.59 3.27
CA LEU A 93 12.00 8.15 2.67
C LEU A 93 11.16 7.37 3.71
N GLY A 94 11.81 6.52 4.51
CA GLY A 94 11.15 5.75 5.58
C GLY A 94 10.71 6.57 6.80
N SER A 95 11.21 7.79 7.00
CA SER A 95 10.84 8.67 8.11
C SER A 95 10.04 9.91 7.69
N GLY A 96 9.78 10.07 6.39
CA GLY A 96 9.07 11.19 5.82
C GLY A 96 7.55 11.09 5.96
N GLN A 97 6.83 11.72 5.03
CA GLN A 97 5.36 11.71 4.97
C GLN A 97 4.82 11.01 3.71
N ILE A 98 5.70 10.32 2.96
CA ILE A 98 5.34 9.68 1.69
C ILE A 98 4.45 8.47 1.96
N CYS A 99 3.15 8.61 1.69
CA CYS A 99 2.19 7.53 1.77
C CYS A 99 2.10 6.73 0.47
N SER A 100 2.45 7.34 -0.67
CA SER A 100 2.31 6.75 -2.00
C SER A 100 3.63 6.81 -2.76
N LEU A 101 4.16 5.65 -3.14
CA LEU A 101 5.45 5.49 -3.83
C LEU A 101 5.27 4.69 -5.12
N SER A 102 5.65 5.28 -6.24
CA SER A 102 5.70 4.61 -7.54
C SER A 102 7.14 4.49 -8.04
N LEU A 103 7.52 3.25 -8.34
CA LEU A 103 8.80 2.83 -8.91
C LEU A 103 8.54 1.84 -10.07
N CYS A 104 7.56 2.14 -10.92
CA CYS A 104 7.22 1.30 -12.05
C CYS A 104 8.30 1.38 -13.13
N TYR A 105 8.67 0.25 -13.72
CA TYR A 105 9.69 0.15 -14.77
C TYR A 105 11.03 0.77 -14.36
N CYS A 106 11.45 0.53 -13.11
CA CYS A 106 12.64 1.11 -12.52
C CYS A 106 13.86 0.16 -12.52
N GLY A 107 13.72 -1.06 -13.04
CA GLY A 107 14.79 -2.07 -13.04
C GLY A 107 15.06 -2.66 -11.66
N LEU A 108 14.02 -2.75 -10.82
CA LEU A 108 14.12 -3.40 -9.52
C LEU A 108 14.24 -4.92 -9.70
N GLY A 109 15.19 -5.56 -9.01
CA GLY A 109 15.36 -7.01 -8.99
C GLY A 109 14.90 -7.65 -7.67
N SER A 110 15.15 -8.95 -7.48
CA SER A 110 14.81 -9.66 -6.23
C SER A 110 15.40 -9.02 -4.97
N TRP A 111 16.62 -8.47 -5.07
CA TRP A 111 17.31 -7.70 -4.03
C TRP A 111 16.50 -6.52 -3.46
N SER A 112 15.54 -5.99 -4.22
CA SER A 112 14.73 -4.83 -3.80
C SER A 112 13.67 -5.19 -2.77
N GLY A 113 13.27 -6.47 -2.69
CA GLY A 113 12.22 -6.97 -1.81
C GLY A 113 12.43 -6.58 -0.35
N THR A 114 13.59 -6.93 0.22
CA THR A 114 13.95 -6.61 1.63
C THR A 114 14.00 -5.10 1.88
N LEU A 115 14.52 -4.33 0.92
CA LEU A 115 14.63 -2.87 1.03
C LEU A 115 13.24 -2.21 1.06
N LEU A 116 12.35 -2.62 0.17
CA LEU A 116 10.96 -2.14 0.13
C LEU A 116 10.13 -2.64 1.32
N ALA A 117 10.36 -3.86 1.81
CA ALA A 117 9.72 -4.40 3.00
C ALA A 117 9.96 -3.51 4.23
N SER A 118 11.16 -2.93 4.34
CA SER A 118 11.50 -2.00 5.42
C SER A 118 10.66 -0.73 5.40
N LEU A 119 10.28 -0.23 4.21
CA LEU A 119 9.39 0.92 4.06
C LEU A 119 7.97 0.61 4.48
N LEU A 120 7.47 -0.58 4.13
CA LEU A 120 6.12 -0.99 4.48
C LEU A 120 5.98 -1.22 5.99
N THR A 121 7.05 -1.71 6.63
CA THR A 121 7.05 -2.04 8.06
C THR A 121 7.27 -0.83 8.96
N ASN A 122 8.27 -0.01 8.63
CA ASN A 122 8.71 1.08 9.51
C ASN A 122 8.30 2.47 9.03
N GLY A 123 7.83 2.57 7.79
CA GLY A 123 7.59 3.85 7.14
C GLY A 123 6.12 4.24 6.98
N PRO A 124 5.88 5.43 6.42
CA PRO A 124 4.55 5.94 6.11
C PRO A 124 3.91 5.33 4.86
N VAL A 125 4.65 4.60 4.02
CA VAL A 125 4.18 4.09 2.73
C VAL A 125 3.02 3.10 2.92
N ARG A 126 1.90 3.37 2.25
CA ARG A 126 0.67 2.56 2.24
C ARG A 126 0.27 2.12 0.83
N GLU A 127 0.68 2.89 -0.17
CA GLU A 127 0.46 2.58 -1.58
C GLU A 127 1.82 2.39 -2.27
N LEU A 128 2.03 1.20 -2.82
CA LEU A 128 3.27 0.84 -3.51
C LEU A 128 2.95 0.35 -4.92
N TYR A 129 3.53 1.02 -5.91
CA TYR A 129 3.42 0.66 -7.32
C TYR A 129 4.80 0.31 -7.86
N ILE A 130 4.98 -0.93 -8.28
CA ILE A 130 6.27 -1.49 -8.74
C ILE A 130 6.06 -2.33 -10.01
N ASN A 131 5.12 -1.93 -10.86
CA ASN A 131 4.79 -2.63 -12.10
C ASN A 131 5.99 -2.69 -13.06
N GLY A 132 6.14 -3.77 -13.80
CA GLY A 132 7.17 -3.91 -14.85
C GLY A 132 8.60 -3.94 -14.31
N ASN A 133 8.82 -4.69 -13.23
CA ASN A 133 10.14 -4.91 -12.64
C ASN A 133 10.46 -6.43 -12.64
N ASP A 134 11.54 -6.86 -12.00
CA ASP A 134 11.98 -8.26 -11.96
C ASP A 134 12.20 -8.73 -10.52
N LEU A 135 11.20 -8.52 -9.66
CA LEU A 135 11.28 -8.93 -8.25
C LEU A 135 11.37 -10.45 -8.09
N GLN A 136 10.78 -11.21 -9.02
CA GLN A 136 10.67 -12.66 -8.96
C GLN A 136 9.97 -13.14 -7.68
N CYS A 137 9.83 -14.45 -7.49
CA CYS A 137 9.24 -14.99 -6.28
C CYS A 137 10.04 -14.60 -5.02
N GLU A 138 11.37 -14.68 -5.07
CA GLU A 138 12.26 -14.34 -3.93
C GLU A 138 12.03 -12.91 -3.42
N GLY A 139 12.10 -11.90 -4.29
CA GLY A 139 11.92 -10.51 -3.88
C GLY A 139 10.50 -10.22 -3.42
N ALA A 140 9.49 -10.84 -4.06
CA ALA A 140 8.10 -10.68 -3.67
C ALA A 140 7.80 -11.32 -2.30
N ILE A 141 8.42 -12.46 -1.98
CA ILE A 141 8.36 -13.10 -0.66
C ILE A 141 8.94 -12.16 0.40
N GLU A 142 10.14 -11.64 0.17
CA GLU A 142 10.81 -10.75 1.12
C GLU A 142 10.04 -9.44 1.35
N LEU A 143 9.39 -8.93 0.29
CA LEU A 143 8.49 -7.78 0.38
C LEU A 143 7.26 -8.06 1.25
N LEU A 144 6.60 -9.19 1.03
CA LEU A 144 5.29 -9.48 1.63
C LEU A 144 5.36 -10.07 3.04
N ARG A 145 6.41 -10.84 3.36
CA ARG A 145 6.54 -11.56 4.63
C ARG A 145 6.19 -10.72 5.86
N PRO A 146 6.83 -9.56 6.11
CA PRO A 146 6.53 -8.79 7.32
C PRO A 146 5.11 -8.21 7.34
N VAL A 147 4.53 -7.88 6.17
CA VAL A 147 3.19 -7.30 6.05
C VAL A 147 2.11 -8.38 6.28
N ALA A 148 2.32 -9.58 5.72
CA ALA A 148 1.44 -10.73 5.87
C ALA A 148 1.41 -11.20 7.33
N GLU A 149 2.59 -11.41 7.93
CA GLU A 149 2.70 -11.82 9.34
C GLU A 149 2.07 -10.80 10.30
N ASN A 150 2.26 -9.49 10.06
CA ASN A 150 1.63 -8.46 10.87
C ASN A 150 0.11 -8.49 10.73
N SER A 151 -0.40 -8.65 9.51
CA SER A 151 -1.85 -8.74 9.26
C SER A 151 -2.47 -9.93 9.99
N GLN A 152 -1.80 -11.09 9.96
CA GLN A 152 -2.23 -12.28 10.66
C GLN A 152 -2.23 -12.09 12.18
N LYS A 153 -1.13 -11.58 12.76
CA LYS A 153 -1.01 -11.31 14.20
C LYS A 153 -2.10 -10.35 14.67
N LEU A 154 -2.40 -9.30 13.91
CA LEU A 154 -3.48 -8.35 14.24
C LEU A 154 -4.85 -9.02 14.21
N ALA A 155 -5.11 -9.91 13.25
CA ALA A 155 -6.36 -10.66 13.19
C ALA A 155 -6.51 -11.64 14.37
N GLU A 156 -5.44 -12.33 14.76
CA GLU A 156 -5.42 -13.22 15.94
C GLU A 156 -5.72 -12.46 17.23
N ILE A 157 -5.10 -11.29 17.43
CA ILE A 157 -5.35 -10.43 18.59
C ILE A 157 -6.80 -9.93 18.60
N GLN A 158 -7.35 -9.57 17.44
CA GLN A 158 -8.75 -9.16 17.32
C GLN A 158 -9.71 -10.30 17.69
N ASN A 159 -9.44 -11.53 17.26
CA ASN A 159 -10.25 -12.69 17.60
C ASN A 159 -10.18 -13.07 19.09
N SER A 160 -9.00 -12.98 19.71
CA SER A 160 -8.88 -13.22 21.16
C SER A 160 -9.61 -12.16 21.98
N THR A 161 -9.57 -10.89 21.56
CA THR A 161 -10.26 -9.81 22.28
C THR A 161 -11.77 -9.83 22.13
N THR A 162 -12.32 -10.30 21.00
CA THR A 162 -13.77 -10.53 20.86
C THR A 162 -14.24 -11.69 21.74
N SER A 163 -13.49 -12.79 21.80
CA SER A 163 -13.81 -13.94 22.67
C SER A 163 -13.90 -13.54 24.15
N ILE A 164 -12.97 -12.73 24.64
CA ILE A 164 -13.00 -12.24 26.04
C ILE A 164 -14.20 -11.33 26.28
N LYS A 165 -14.53 -10.44 25.32
CA LYS A 165 -15.71 -9.57 25.45
C LYS A 165 -17.00 -10.38 25.51
N ASP A 166 -17.16 -11.36 24.63
CA ASP A 166 -18.33 -12.24 24.61
C ASP A 166 -18.45 -13.04 25.92
N GLU A 167 -17.34 -13.52 26.49
CA GLU A 167 -17.33 -14.17 27.80
C GLU A 167 -17.72 -13.21 28.94
N THR A 168 -17.19 -11.99 28.95
CA THR A 168 -17.53 -10.99 29.98
C THR A 168 -18.98 -10.51 29.89
N GLU A 169 -19.53 -10.40 28.67
CA GLU A 169 -20.95 -10.08 28.45
C GLU A 169 -21.85 -11.26 28.83
N ALA A 170 -21.46 -12.50 28.53
CA ALA A 170 -22.17 -13.70 28.97
C ALA A 170 -22.20 -13.83 30.50
N ILE A 171 -21.09 -13.52 31.19
CA ILE A 171 -21.01 -13.48 32.66
C ILE A 171 -21.90 -12.36 33.23
N SER A 172 -21.91 -11.18 32.59
CA SER A 172 -22.74 -10.04 33.02
C SER A 172 -24.24 -10.30 32.83
N GLN A 173 -24.63 -10.97 31.74
CA GLN A 173 -26.01 -11.39 31.52
C GLN A 173 -26.43 -12.50 32.49
N ARG A 174 -25.52 -13.42 32.85
CA ARG A 174 -25.79 -14.47 33.83
C ARG A 174 -25.99 -13.94 35.25
N ASN A 175 -25.29 -12.87 35.62
CA ASN A 175 -25.50 -12.17 36.90
C ASN A 175 -26.80 -11.34 36.96
N ASN A 176 -27.40 -11.01 35.81
CA ASN A 176 -28.71 -10.34 35.76
C ASN A 176 -29.90 -11.32 35.86
N ILE A 177 -29.69 -12.63 35.69
CA ILE A 177 -30.73 -13.65 35.84
C ILE A 177 -30.89 -14.08 37.32
N THR A 178 -29.85 -13.97 38.13
CA THR A 178 -29.85 -14.35 39.56
C THR A 178 -30.34 -13.26 40.53
N SER A 179 -30.72 -12.08 40.04
CA SER A 179 -31.24 -10.98 40.87
C SER A 179 -32.71 -10.63 40.63
N SER A 180 -33.54 -11.61 40.26
CA SER A 180 -35.00 -11.48 40.23
C SER A 180 -35.65 -11.63 41.61
N ARG A 181 -35.17 -10.91 42.63
CA ARG A 181 -35.94 -10.72 43.88
C ARG A 181 -35.47 -9.52 44.72
N ARG A 182 -35.83 -8.30 44.32
CA ARG A 182 -36.16 -7.22 45.27
C ARG A 182 -36.84 -5.99 44.64
N LYS A 183 -38.14 -5.91 44.96
CA LYS A 183 -39.06 -4.77 45.16
C LYS A 183 -38.81 -3.41 44.45
N LYS A 184 -39.88 -2.99 43.77
CA LYS A 184 -40.28 -1.63 43.37
C LYS A 184 -39.76 -0.52 44.30
N ALA A 185 -39.06 0.46 43.73
CA ALA A 185 -39.04 1.83 44.23
C ALA A 185 -39.05 2.80 43.04
N LYS A 186 -40.14 3.56 42.92
CA LYS A 186 -40.27 4.72 42.01
C LYS A 186 -39.28 5.79 42.47
N LYS A 187 -38.43 6.30 41.57
CA LYS A 187 -37.93 7.68 41.64
C LYS A 187 -37.80 8.28 40.25
N LYS A 188 -38.56 9.37 40.05
CA LYS A 188 -38.49 10.31 38.93
C LYS A 188 -37.13 11.02 38.93
N GLY A 189 -36.52 11.23 37.76
CA GLY A 189 -35.37 12.12 37.65
C GLY A 189 -34.70 12.15 36.28
N LYS A 190 -35.04 13.18 35.50
CA LYS A 190 -34.27 13.82 34.40
C LYS A 190 -33.75 12.96 33.23
N LYS A 191 -34.44 13.12 32.10
CA LYS A 191 -33.93 12.87 30.75
C LYS A 191 -32.72 13.78 30.47
N THR A 192 -31.54 13.19 30.30
CA THR A 192 -30.42 13.82 29.58
C THR A 192 -30.24 13.07 28.26
N LYS A 193 -30.53 13.78 27.15
CA LYS A 193 -30.21 13.35 25.78
C LYS A 193 -28.69 13.13 25.68
N LYS A 194 -28.24 11.87 25.62
CA LYS A 194 -26.91 11.56 25.09
C LYS A 194 -26.97 11.79 23.57
N LYS A 195 -26.39 12.91 23.13
CA LYS A 195 -25.99 13.08 21.72
C LYS A 195 -25.00 11.96 21.40
N SER A 196 -25.34 11.16 20.40
CA SER A 196 -24.41 10.27 19.71
C SER A 196 -23.40 11.15 18.98
N GLU A 197 -22.26 11.43 19.60
CA GLU A 197 -21.10 11.91 18.89
C GLU A 197 -20.57 10.76 18.04
N LYS A 198 -20.80 10.86 16.72
CA LYS A 198 -20.00 10.18 15.71
C LYS A 198 -18.56 10.59 15.96
N SER A 199 -17.79 9.75 16.64
CA SER A 199 -16.34 9.85 16.67
C SER A 199 -15.86 9.67 15.23
N LYS A 200 -15.52 10.77 14.57
CA LYS A 200 -14.60 10.75 13.43
C LYS A 200 -13.33 10.09 13.96
N SER A 201 -13.07 8.87 13.54
CA SER A 201 -11.82 8.17 13.82
C SER A 201 -10.70 9.05 13.27
N GLY A 202 -9.92 9.64 14.18
CA GLY A 202 -8.57 10.11 13.85
C GLY A 202 -7.70 8.94 13.41
N PRO A 203 -6.47 9.20 12.94
CA PRO A 203 -5.56 8.14 12.54
C PRO A 203 -5.31 7.25 13.76
N ASP A 204 -5.85 6.04 13.70
CA ASP A 204 -5.75 5.05 14.76
C ASP A 204 -4.27 4.76 15.06
N SER A 205 -3.88 4.78 16.33
CA SER A 205 -2.49 4.65 16.79
C SER A 205 -2.02 3.19 16.90
N SER A 206 -2.66 2.26 16.19
CA SER A 206 -2.27 0.84 16.10
C SER A 206 -1.04 0.69 15.18
N GLY A 207 0.16 0.88 15.73
CA GLY A 207 1.43 0.80 15.02
C GLY A 207 1.67 -0.58 14.39
N GLY A 208 1.86 -0.60 13.07
CA GLY A 208 2.23 -1.77 12.27
C GLY A 208 2.15 -1.47 10.76
N PRO A 209 2.74 -2.33 9.90
CA PRO A 209 2.61 -2.21 8.45
C PRO A 209 1.15 -2.12 7.99
N ARG A 210 0.82 -1.15 7.13
CA ARG A 210 -0.54 -0.89 6.63
C ARG A 210 -0.54 -0.78 5.11
N LEU A 211 -0.40 -1.90 4.42
CA LEU A 211 -0.46 -1.90 2.95
C LEU A 211 -1.92 -1.76 2.49
N GLU A 212 -2.23 -0.66 1.80
CA GLU A 212 -3.55 -0.35 1.25
C GLU A 212 -3.63 -0.69 -0.23
N LYS A 213 -2.56 -0.44 -1.00
CA LYS A 213 -2.49 -0.73 -2.42
C LYS A 213 -1.14 -1.32 -2.77
N LEU A 214 -1.16 -2.44 -3.49
CA LEU A 214 0.03 -3.09 -3.99
C LEU A 214 -0.14 -3.42 -5.45
N HIS A 215 0.66 -2.78 -6.30
CA HIS A 215 0.64 -3.04 -7.74
C HIS A 215 1.98 -3.65 -8.14
N MET A 216 1.94 -4.91 -8.57
CA MET A 216 3.10 -5.73 -8.96
C MET A 216 2.85 -6.41 -10.31
N PHE A 217 2.15 -5.72 -11.21
CA PHE A 217 1.96 -6.20 -12.58
C PHE A 217 3.32 -6.49 -13.22
N ASP A 218 3.46 -7.60 -13.94
CA ASP A 218 4.67 -7.96 -14.70
C ASP A 218 5.95 -7.86 -13.85
N ASN A 219 6.08 -8.79 -12.89
CA ASN A 219 7.20 -8.84 -11.93
C ASN A 219 7.97 -10.17 -11.95
N SER A 220 7.84 -10.93 -13.05
CA SER A 220 8.42 -12.28 -13.21
C SER A 220 8.08 -13.24 -12.06
N ILE A 221 6.88 -13.09 -11.47
CA ILE A 221 6.42 -14.00 -10.41
C ILE A 221 5.86 -15.25 -11.07
N ASP A 222 6.70 -16.27 -11.19
CA ASP A 222 6.36 -17.52 -11.84
C ASP A 222 7.00 -18.74 -11.14
N ASN A 223 6.76 -19.93 -11.70
CA ASN A 223 7.35 -21.18 -11.20
C ASN A 223 8.67 -21.55 -11.91
N SER A 224 9.37 -20.58 -12.50
CA SER A 224 10.62 -20.83 -13.25
C SER A 224 11.88 -20.83 -12.37
N GLY A 225 11.77 -20.38 -11.11
CA GLY A 225 12.89 -20.31 -10.17
C GLY A 225 13.56 -21.66 -9.89
N THR A 226 14.90 -21.65 -9.89
CA THR A 226 15.75 -22.85 -9.83
C THR A 226 16.07 -23.36 -8.43
N GLU A 227 15.61 -22.70 -7.35
CA GLU A 227 16.10 -22.98 -6.00
C GLU A 227 14.96 -23.20 -4.98
N GLY A 228 14.78 -24.45 -4.53
CA GLY A 228 13.97 -24.80 -3.35
C GLY A 228 12.51 -25.25 -3.60
N PRO A 229 11.76 -25.61 -2.53
CA PRO A 229 10.33 -25.90 -2.63
C PRO A 229 9.62 -24.71 -3.27
N SER A 230 8.63 -24.97 -4.15
CA SER A 230 8.02 -23.98 -5.06
C SER A 230 7.93 -22.59 -4.42
N GLN A 231 8.87 -21.70 -4.77
CA GLN A 231 8.91 -20.34 -4.24
C GLN A 231 7.60 -19.62 -4.58
N LEU A 232 7.00 -19.96 -5.73
CA LEU A 232 5.68 -19.49 -6.09
C LEU A 232 4.62 -19.90 -5.05
N ALA A 233 4.63 -21.14 -4.55
CA ALA A 233 3.72 -21.57 -3.51
C ALA A 233 3.92 -20.76 -2.21
N GLN A 234 5.17 -20.53 -1.79
CA GLN A 234 5.46 -19.71 -0.61
C GLN A 234 5.00 -18.26 -0.78
N PHE A 235 5.24 -17.66 -1.95
CA PHE A 235 4.72 -16.34 -2.30
C PHE A 235 3.19 -16.31 -2.22
N LEU A 236 2.51 -17.29 -2.82
CA LEU A 236 1.06 -17.39 -2.83
C LEU A 236 0.48 -17.60 -1.43
N GLU A 237 1.13 -18.37 -0.57
CA GLU A 237 0.75 -18.52 0.84
C GLU A 237 0.77 -17.17 1.57
N LEU A 238 1.88 -16.42 1.46
CA LEU A 238 2.02 -15.10 2.07
C LEU A 238 1.01 -14.09 1.51
N LEU A 239 0.80 -14.11 0.20
CA LEU A 239 -0.21 -13.28 -0.46
C LEU A 239 -1.61 -13.61 0.05
N CYS A 240 -1.95 -14.90 0.17
CA CYS A 240 -3.25 -15.34 0.68
C CYS A 240 -3.44 -14.92 2.13
N ILE A 241 -2.41 -15.00 2.99
CA ILE A 241 -2.45 -14.49 4.36
C ILE A 241 -2.79 -12.99 4.35
N LEU A 242 -2.10 -12.20 3.52
CA LEU A 242 -2.37 -10.77 3.38
C LEU A 242 -3.82 -10.49 2.94
N VAL A 243 -4.30 -11.19 1.90
CA VAL A 243 -5.67 -11.05 1.37
C VAL A 243 -6.71 -11.43 2.43
N LYS A 244 -6.47 -12.48 3.21
CA LYS A 244 -7.40 -12.95 4.23
C LYS A 244 -7.52 -12.02 5.41
N PHE A 245 -6.41 -11.46 5.89
CA PHE A 245 -6.38 -10.80 7.20
C PHE A 245 -6.21 -9.28 7.15
N SER A 246 -5.72 -8.71 6.04
CA SER A 246 -5.53 -7.26 5.97
C SER A 246 -6.86 -6.50 5.87
N SER A 247 -7.23 -5.78 6.93
CA SER A 247 -8.40 -4.90 6.89
C SER A 247 -8.19 -3.62 6.05
N GLN A 248 -6.94 -3.28 5.75
CA GLN A 248 -6.56 -2.06 5.05
C GLN A 248 -6.36 -2.26 3.55
N LEU A 249 -6.07 -3.49 3.09
CA LEU A 249 -5.87 -3.76 1.68
C LEU A 249 -7.13 -3.43 0.89
N THR A 250 -6.98 -2.63 -0.15
CA THR A 250 -8.06 -2.16 -1.03
C THR A 250 -7.81 -2.48 -2.50
N GLU A 251 -6.54 -2.50 -2.96
CA GLU A 251 -6.19 -2.79 -4.34
C GLU A 251 -4.95 -3.71 -4.44
N LEU A 252 -5.02 -4.69 -5.32
CA LEU A 252 -3.97 -5.65 -5.58
C LEU A 252 -3.87 -5.91 -7.09
N ASP A 253 -2.75 -5.57 -7.71
CA ASP A 253 -2.49 -5.88 -9.13
C ASP A 253 -1.39 -6.94 -9.23
N LEU A 254 -1.74 -8.10 -9.78
CA LEU A 254 -0.87 -9.23 -10.06
C LEU A 254 -0.90 -9.62 -11.55
N GLY A 255 -1.40 -8.74 -12.42
CA GLY A 255 -1.48 -9.01 -13.86
C GLY A 255 -0.12 -9.31 -14.48
N GLU A 256 -0.12 -10.03 -15.59
CA GLU A 256 1.08 -10.50 -16.30
C GLU A 256 2.15 -11.20 -15.43
N ASN A 257 1.75 -11.82 -14.32
CA ASN A 257 2.55 -12.82 -13.60
C ASN A 257 2.05 -14.25 -13.89
N HIS A 258 2.85 -15.30 -13.66
CA HIS A 258 2.47 -16.68 -13.99
C HIS A 258 2.14 -17.49 -12.72
N ILE A 259 1.10 -17.06 -12.02
CA ILE A 259 0.62 -17.73 -10.79
C ILE A 259 -0.09 -19.07 -11.04
N GLY A 260 -0.53 -19.33 -12.29
CA GLY A 260 -1.16 -20.59 -12.71
C GLY A 260 -2.55 -20.87 -12.12
N GLU A 261 -3.09 -22.04 -12.44
CA GLU A 261 -4.41 -22.50 -12.00
C GLU A 261 -4.50 -22.64 -10.48
N ASP A 262 -3.49 -23.26 -9.86
CA ASP A 262 -3.49 -23.52 -8.42
C ASP A 262 -3.37 -22.22 -7.62
N GLY A 263 -2.54 -21.27 -8.08
CA GLY A 263 -2.49 -19.93 -7.50
C GLY A 263 -3.81 -19.17 -7.63
N GLY A 264 -4.50 -19.29 -8.78
CA GLY A 264 -5.85 -18.75 -8.96
C GLY A 264 -6.86 -19.33 -7.95
N LYS A 265 -6.83 -20.64 -7.72
CA LYS A 265 -7.69 -21.30 -6.71
C LYS A 265 -7.38 -20.84 -5.29
N MET A 266 -6.09 -20.72 -4.93
CA MET A 266 -5.66 -20.22 -3.62
C MET A 266 -6.18 -18.81 -3.36
N ILE A 267 -6.03 -17.89 -4.34
CA ILE A 267 -6.53 -16.52 -4.24
C ILE A 267 -8.06 -16.51 -4.14
N SER A 268 -8.76 -17.31 -4.95
CA SER A 268 -10.22 -17.41 -4.89
C SER A 268 -10.71 -17.86 -3.51
N GLU A 269 -10.05 -18.85 -2.91
CA GLU A 269 -10.38 -19.35 -1.57
C GLU A 269 -10.08 -18.28 -0.50
N ALA A 270 -8.93 -17.62 -0.58
CA ALA A 270 -8.57 -16.52 0.32
C ALA A 270 -9.59 -15.36 0.28
N LEU A 271 -10.09 -15.01 -0.92
CA LEU A 271 -11.15 -14.02 -1.08
C LEU A 271 -12.48 -14.48 -0.48
N ARG A 272 -12.83 -15.76 -0.61
CA ARG A 272 -14.03 -16.34 0.02
C ARG A 272 -13.95 -16.28 1.55
N GLU A 273 -12.81 -16.65 2.13
CA GLU A 273 -12.55 -16.54 3.56
C GLU A 273 -12.64 -15.07 4.03
N ARG A 274 -12.06 -14.13 3.27
CA ARG A 274 -12.17 -12.69 3.54
C ARG A 274 -13.61 -12.21 3.60
N GLN A 275 -14.46 -12.66 2.67
CA GLN A 275 -15.89 -12.35 2.67
C GLN A 275 -16.62 -12.94 3.87
N ALA A 276 -16.33 -14.21 4.22
CA ALA A 276 -16.90 -14.87 5.38
C ALA A 276 -16.53 -14.12 6.69
N ALA A 277 -15.31 -13.58 6.76
CA ALA A 277 -14.84 -12.71 7.83
C ALA A 277 -15.42 -11.28 7.78
N LYS A 278 -16.28 -10.95 6.81
CA LYS A 278 -16.92 -9.64 6.61
C LYS A 278 -15.94 -8.48 6.42
N LEU A 279 -14.75 -8.76 5.90
CA LEU A 279 -13.77 -7.72 5.57
C LEU A 279 -14.17 -6.96 4.28
N PRO A 280 -13.72 -5.71 4.11
CA PRO A 280 -14.01 -4.93 2.92
C PRO A 280 -13.54 -5.63 1.64
N SER A 281 -14.38 -5.65 0.61
CA SER A 281 -14.03 -6.16 -0.72
C SER A 281 -12.87 -5.35 -1.33
N ILE A 282 -11.91 -6.05 -1.93
CA ILE A 282 -10.74 -5.46 -2.60
C ILE A 282 -10.93 -5.43 -4.12
N LYS A 283 -10.24 -4.52 -4.79
CA LYS A 283 -10.07 -4.57 -6.25
C LYS A 283 -8.87 -5.45 -6.56
N ILE A 284 -9.01 -6.39 -7.49
CA ILE A 284 -7.93 -7.28 -7.88
C ILE A 284 -7.82 -7.37 -9.40
N GLU A 285 -6.58 -7.47 -9.89
CA GLU A 285 -6.23 -7.90 -11.23
C GLU A 285 -5.31 -9.12 -11.13
N VAL A 286 -5.58 -10.16 -11.93
CA VAL A 286 -4.76 -11.37 -12.02
C VAL A 286 -4.60 -11.77 -13.48
N SER A 287 -3.50 -12.46 -13.80
CA SER A 287 -3.28 -12.97 -15.16
C SER A 287 -4.36 -13.96 -15.59
N THR A 288 -4.66 -13.98 -16.89
CA THR A 288 -5.68 -14.86 -17.47
C THR A 288 -5.21 -16.30 -17.69
N ARG A 289 -4.02 -16.68 -17.20
CA ARG A 289 -3.44 -18.03 -17.36
C ARG A 289 -4.02 -19.03 -16.35
N MET A 290 -5.34 -19.12 -16.32
CA MET A 290 -6.13 -20.02 -15.48
C MET A 290 -7.46 -20.32 -16.18
N SER A 291 -8.21 -21.30 -15.69
CA SER A 291 -9.53 -21.65 -16.18
C SER A 291 -10.52 -20.48 -16.06
N THR A 292 -11.53 -20.47 -16.92
CA THR A 292 -12.56 -19.41 -16.91
C THR A 292 -13.37 -19.45 -15.62
N GLU A 293 -13.54 -20.65 -15.07
CA GLU A 293 -14.21 -20.92 -13.80
C GLU A 293 -13.45 -20.28 -12.63
N THR A 294 -12.14 -20.49 -12.55
CA THR A 294 -11.25 -19.94 -11.51
C THR A 294 -11.14 -18.43 -11.64
N PHE A 295 -10.88 -17.90 -12.84
CA PHE A 295 -10.84 -16.46 -13.09
C PHE A 295 -12.17 -15.78 -12.72
N GLY A 296 -13.29 -16.37 -13.16
CA GLY A 296 -14.63 -15.89 -12.81
C GLY A 296 -14.93 -15.96 -11.32
N ALA A 297 -14.40 -16.94 -10.58
CA ALA A 297 -14.57 -17.04 -9.13
C ALA A 297 -13.86 -15.90 -8.39
N ILE A 298 -12.66 -15.52 -8.82
CA ILE A 298 -11.93 -14.37 -8.31
C ILE A 298 -12.75 -13.09 -8.55
N LEU A 299 -13.22 -12.85 -9.77
CA LEU A 299 -14.00 -11.65 -10.12
C LEU A 299 -15.39 -11.58 -9.46
N ARG A 300 -15.98 -12.71 -9.08
CA ARG A 300 -17.20 -12.72 -8.25
C ARG A 300 -16.90 -12.34 -6.80
N SER A 301 -15.69 -12.66 -6.33
CA SER A 301 -15.30 -12.51 -4.94
C SER A 301 -14.63 -11.16 -4.63
N ALA A 302 -14.06 -10.53 -5.65
CA ALA A 302 -13.43 -9.22 -5.60
C ALA A 302 -14.09 -8.26 -6.59
N LYS A 303 -13.72 -6.98 -6.54
CA LYS A 303 -14.06 -6.02 -7.59
C LYS A 303 -12.99 -6.08 -8.68
N GLU A 304 -13.38 -5.91 -9.92
CA GLU A 304 -12.41 -5.74 -11.01
C GLU A 304 -11.61 -4.45 -10.81
N LEU A 305 -10.28 -4.55 -10.91
CA LEU A 305 -9.42 -3.38 -10.99
C LEU A 305 -9.47 -2.83 -12.41
N LYS A 306 -10.15 -1.70 -12.62
CA LYS A 306 -10.25 -1.10 -13.95
C LYS A 306 -8.88 -0.58 -14.39
N SER A 307 -8.28 -1.23 -15.38
CA SER A 307 -7.14 -0.66 -16.10
C SER A 307 -7.55 0.71 -16.69
N GLY A 308 -6.70 1.72 -16.49
CA GLY A 308 -6.96 3.08 -16.96
C GLY A 308 -7.36 3.05 -18.44
N LYS A 309 -8.55 3.59 -18.76
CA LYS A 309 -9.10 3.60 -20.13
C LYS A 309 -8.01 4.04 -21.12
N LYS A 310 -7.59 3.15 -22.03
CA LYS A 310 -7.01 3.56 -23.32
C LYS A 310 -8.01 4.55 -23.94
N LYS A 311 -7.70 5.85 -23.93
CA LYS A 311 -8.46 6.85 -24.69
C LYS A 311 -8.50 6.36 -26.14
N ARG A 312 -9.65 5.82 -26.56
CA ARG A 312 -9.92 5.54 -27.97
C ARG A 312 -9.70 6.85 -28.71
N ARG A 313 -8.63 6.94 -29.51
CA ARG A 313 -8.44 8.00 -30.49
C ARG A 313 -9.72 8.03 -31.34
N ALA A 314 -10.52 9.08 -31.17
CA ALA A 314 -11.59 9.35 -32.10
C ALA A 314 -10.94 9.58 -33.47
N LYS A 315 -11.20 8.67 -34.42
CA LYS A 315 -10.88 8.92 -35.83
C LYS A 315 -11.70 10.14 -36.24
N GLY A 316 -11.06 11.30 -36.29
CA GLY A 316 -11.63 12.49 -36.93
C GLY A 316 -11.88 12.15 -38.40
N LYS A 317 -13.16 12.13 -38.80
CA LYS A 317 -13.52 12.19 -40.21
C LYS A 317 -13.10 13.57 -40.71
N MET A 318 -12.08 13.62 -41.56
CA MET A 318 -11.87 14.76 -42.43
C MET A 318 -13.11 14.87 -43.33
N LYS A 319 -13.80 15.99 -43.23
CA LYS A 319 -14.63 16.55 -44.28
C LYS A 319 -13.94 17.81 -44.77
#